data_AF-A0A9Q2KUG6-F1
#
_entry.id   AF-A0A9Q2KUG6-F1
#
_cell.length_a   1.000
_cell.length_b   1.000
_cell.length_c   1.000
_cell.angle_alpha   90.00
_cell.angle_beta   90.00
_cell.angle_gamma   90.00
#
_symmetry.space_group_name_H-M   'P 1'
#
loop_
_entity.id
_entity.type
_entity.pdbx_description
1 polymer ?
#
loop_
_entity_poly.entity_id
_entity_poly.type
_entity_poly.pdbx_seq_one_letter_code
_entity_poly.pdbx_strand_id
1 'polypeptide(L)'
;MDIRIINFSEEKRPADLALYWYQAGLKSSRQQTVSLTGDITDMISQAVMDEWKQALNLLVKQENIKALEKRYPNFMQWIALITAQGPGVVLQNEHNLFSDLAITDPYDQVNDRLFVSQARTIVTRKTVFLLPDSSPSSSALYREDDRNEFIRSLSAFLSAGNTSIALAKSGNKTGGDVSIFNTVLASLFARTSQLRLDEDTGIHIKHGPLLIEGDTGTGKSAAAKHLATKMGKAMVEINLAAVSETLLETRMRGSTKGAFTDAIDKNGFFEEAHNGVLFLDELQSASLASQTQLLDLLSAISNDVWISKVGEDASKTKYDVKVVLAVNEPVSRLLAEGRLRRDLFHRIRDVVKFKSLNELFAEDRAHALLTLILTLYRWKSFNQPVFASDGKSMQALSQLFTVYEEGVIDKILCAPWPGNFRQLERFAWDLFFVLGDRTRVTNEIIDSLLKEEANRIPASFIEAQQINNEQTAPTIFSEVENIIKKNHFNLKASLPELGVYRLRTYNALKGFIRENRAQFSKGFLADSKITKIITSEIAGRKGPENYKPITS
;
A
#
# COMPACT_ATOMS: atom_id res chain seq x y z
N MET A 1 5.80 8.51 25.73
CA MET A 1 5.45 9.51 24.69
C MET A 1 4.33 8.85 23.91
N ASP A 2 3.13 9.27 24.25
CA ASP A 2 1.99 8.36 24.32
C ASP A 2 1.09 8.53 23.09
N ILE A 3 0.60 7.41 22.55
CA ILE A 3 -0.52 7.42 21.60
C ILE A 3 -1.72 7.97 22.33
N ARG A 4 -2.20 9.16 21.97
CA ARG A 4 -3.39 9.74 22.60
C ARG A 4 -4.61 9.47 21.74
N ILE A 5 -5.73 9.15 22.39
CA ILE A 5 -7.01 8.98 21.73
C ILE A 5 -7.87 10.18 22.12
N ILE A 6 -8.45 10.83 21.13
CA ILE A 6 -9.35 11.95 21.35
C ILE A 6 -10.70 11.58 20.76
N ASN A 7 -11.70 11.47 21.63
CA ASN A 7 -13.06 11.28 21.19
C ASN A 7 -13.73 12.63 21.00
N PHE A 8 -14.51 12.72 19.93
CA PHE A 8 -15.11 13.94 19.44
C PHE A 8 -16.59 13.70 19.13
N SER A 9 -17.41 14.69 19.48
CA SER A 9 -18.78 14.83 19.01
C SER A 9 -18.94 16.20 18.36
N GLU A 10 -19.60 16.24 17.20
CA GLU A 10 -19.91 17.48 16.47
C GLU A 10 -20.75 18.47 17.28
N GLU A 11 -21.40 18.02 18.35
CA GLU A 11 -22.32 18.83 19.17
C GLU A 11 -21.62 19.64 20.29
N LYS A 12 -20.33 19.41 20.59
CA LYS A 12 -19.65 20.04 21.76
C LYS A 12 -18.52 21.00 21.37
N ARG A 13 -18.39 22.11 22.10
CA ARG A 13 -17.33 23.15 21.94
C ARG A 13 -15.98 22.66 22.52
N PRO A 14 -14.82 23.22 22.10
CA PRO A 14 -13.51 22.70 22.52
C PRO A 14 -13.26 22.76 24.03
N ALA A 15 -13.82 23.77 24.70
CA ALA A 15 -13.74 23.89 26.15
C ALA A 15 -14.50 22.74 26.87
N ASP A 16 -15.55 22.21 26.25
CA ASP A 16 -16.35 21.10 26.77
C ASP A 16 -15.72 19.73 26.46
N LEU A 17 -14.85 19.65 25.46
CA LEU A 17 -14.12 18.42 25.09
C LEU A 17 -12.99 18.10 26.07
N ALA A 18 -12.45 19.09 26.78
CA ALA A 18 -11.37 18.93 27.76
C ALA A 18 -11.67 17.92 28.88
N LEU A 19 -12.95 17.77 29.24
CA LEU A 19 -13.42 16.82 30.26
C LEU A 19 -13.46 15.36 29.76
N TYR A 20 -13.48 15.13 28.46
CA TYR A 20 -13.60 13.78 27.85
C TYR A 20 -12.27 13.29 27.25
N TRP A 21 -11.15 13.89 27.65
CA TRP A 21 -9.83 13.51 27.17
C TRP A 21 -9.41 12.16 27.78
N TYR A 22 -9.35 11.12 26.94
CA TYR A 22 -8.82 9.81 27.34
C TYR A 22 -7.34 9.67 26.94
N GLN A 23 -6.43 9.85 27.89
CA GLN A 23 -5.01 9.64 27.67
C GLN A 23 -4.63 8.17 27.88
N ALA A 24 -4.69 7.37 26.82
CA ALA A 24 -4.02 6.07 26.80
C ALA A 24 -2.50 6.29 26.72
N GLY A 25 -1.69 5.46 27.38
CA GLY A 25 -0.23 5.56 27.32
C GLY A 25 0.43 4.21 27.52
N LEU A 26 1.51 3.95 26.78
CA LEU A 26 2.31 2.73 26.92
C LEU A 26 3.19 2.90 28.16
N LYS A 27 2.62 2.55 29.33
CA LYS A 27 3.19 2.61 30.68
C LYS A 27 4.01 3.88 30.98
N SER A 28 3.43 4.76 31.79
CA SER A 28 4.21 5.65 32.65
C SER A 28 3.53 5.75 34.02
N SER A 29 4.25 5.37 35.07
CA SER A 29 3.78 5.43 36.44
C SER A 29 3.65 6.89 36.91
N ARG A 30 2.50 7.53 36.64
CA ARG A 30 1.82 8.59 37.43
C ARG A 30 0.85 9.35 36.53
N GLN A 31 -0.40 9.45 36.98
CA GLN A 31 -1.62 9.91 36.31
C GLN A 31 -2.27 8.86 35.41
N GLN A 32 -3.48 8.41 35.82
CA GLN A 32 -4.42 7.50 35.13
C GLN A 32 -3.97 7.03 33.74
N THR A 33 -2.97 6.15 33.70
CA THR A 33 -2.46 5.56 32.46
C THR A 33 -2.86 4.10 32.51
N VAL A 34 -3.81 3.71 31.66
CA VAL A 34 -4.22 2.32 31.52
C VAL A 34 -3.12 1.55 30.78
N SER A 35 -2.78 0.37 31.30
CA SER A 35 -1.84 -0.55 30.67
C SER A 35 -2.41 -0.99 29.33
N LEU A 36 -1.70 -0.68 28.25
CA LEU A 36 -2.10 -1.03 26.90
C LEU A 36 -1.97 -2.53 26.64
N THR A 37 -3.04 -3.12 26.11
CA THR A 37 -2.97 -4.30 25.23
C THR A 37 -2.68 -3.79 23.81
N GLY A 38 -1.93 -4.54 23.01
CA GLY A 38 -1.53 -4.13 21.65
C GLY A 38 -2.68 -4.00 20.64
N ASP A 39 -3.94 -4.11 21.07
CA ASP A 39 -5.13 -4.02 20.23
C ASP A 39 -5.85 -2.67 20.40
N ILE A 40 -5.92 -1.91 19.30
CA ILE A 40 -6.63 -0.63 19.21
C ILE A 40 -8.13 -0.79 19.46
N THR A 41 -8.70 -1.94 19.13
CA THR A 41 -10.12 -2.24 19.37
C THR A 41 -10.43 -2.22 20.87
N ASP A 42 -9.55 -2.80 21.68
CA ASP A 42 -9.65 -2.79 23.14
C ASP A 42 -9.45 -1.37 23.68
N MET A 43 -8.50 -0.62 23.13
CA MET A 43 -8.25 0.77 23.53
C MET A 43 -9.50 1.65 23.35
N ILE A 44 -10.17 1.53 22.21
CA ILE A 44 -11.39 2.29 21.91
C ILE A 44 -12.51 1.86 22.84
N SER A 45 -12.69 0.55 23.03
CA SER A 45 -13.74 -0.02 23.88
C SER A 45 -13.58 0.44 25.33
N GLN A 46 -12.35 0.44 25.87
CA GLN A 46 -12.07 0.98 27.20
C GLN A 46 -12.38 2.49 27.28
N ALA A 47 -11.98 3.26 26.27
CA ALA A 47 -12.28 4.69 26.21
C ALA A 47 -13.80 4.97 26.11
N VAL A 48 -14.58 4.13 25.40
CA VAL A 48 -16.06 4.22 25.41
C VAL A 48 -16.58 4.03 26.83
N MET A 49 -16.14 2.96 27.48
CA MET A 49 -16.67 2.55 28.78
C MET A 49 -16.35 3.55 29.88
N ASP A 50 -15.19 4.19 29.85
CA ASP A 50 -14.83 5.18 30.87
C ASP A 50 -15.54 6.52 30.67
N GLU A 51 -15.72 7.00 29.44
CA GLU A 51 -16.59 8.14 29.14
C GLU A 51 -18.05 7.86 29.55
N TRP A 52 -18.52 6.64 29.30
CA TRP A 52 -19.85 6.19 29.70
C TRP A 52 -20.04 6.24 31.21
N LYS A 53 -19.09 5.72 31.98
CA LYS A 53 -19.10 5.80 33.45
C LYS A 53 -19.07 7.25 33.94
N GLN A 54 -18.35 8.15 33.27
CA GLN A 54 -18.31 9.57 33.64
C GLN A 54 -19.66 10.26 33.37
N ALA A 55 -20.28 10.01 32.22
CA ALA A 55 -21.61 10.54 31.88
C ALA A 55 -22.67 10.06 32.88
N LEU A 56 -22.67 8.75 33.18
CA LEU A 56 -23.50 8.17 34.24
C LEU A 56 -23.26 8.85 35.59
N ASN A 57 -22.00 9.02 36.00
CA ASN A 57 -21.67 9.66 37.28
C ASN A 57 -22.13 11.13 37.36
N LEU A 58 -22.13 11.88 36.26
CA LEU A 58 -22.63 13.26 36.22
C LEU A 58 -24.15 13.31 36.36
N LEU A 59 -24.87 12.44 35.66
CA LEU A 59 -26.32 12.31 35.76
C LEU A 59 -26.72 11.91 37.20
N VAL A 60 -26.02 10.92 37.75
CA VAL A 60 -26.17 10.44 39.13
C VAL A 60 -25.86 11.55 40.15
N LYS A 61 -24.95 12.50 39.87
CA LYS A 61 -24.67 13.63 40.78
C LYS A 61 -25.66 14.80 40.69
N GLN A 62 -26.29 15.00 39.53
CA GLN A 62 -27.23 16.11 39.31
C GLN A 62 -28.60 15.85 39.92
N GLU A 63 -29.04 14.59 40.00
CA GLU A 63 -30.25 14.20 40.73
C GLU A 63 -29.91 13.60 42.09
N ASN A 64 -30.75 13.85 43.10
CA ASN A 64 -30.51 13.35 44.46
C ASN A 64 -30.70 11.82 44.49
N ILE A 65 -29.61 11.08 44.32
CA ILE A 65 -29.55 9.60 44.24
C ILE A 65 -30.36 8.92 45.35
N LYS A 66 -30.27 9.44 46.58
CA LYS A 66 -30.99 8.88 47.74
C LYS A 66 -32.51 9.05 47.63
N ALA A 67 -32.98 10.05 46.90
CA ALA A 67 -34.39 10.25 46.61
C ALA A 67 -34.86 9.32 45.49
N LEU A 68 -34.06 9.13 44.44
CA LEU A 68 -34.35 8.21 43.33
C LEU A 68 -34.33 6.74 43.76
N GLU A 69 -33.34 6.33 44.54
CA GLU A 69 -33.23 4.95 45.07
C GLU A 69 -34.40 4.61 46.00
N LYS A 70 -34.88 5.60 46.76
CA LYS A 70 -36.06 5.46 47.62
C LYS A 70 -37.37 5.44 46.83
N ARG A 71 -37.40 6.07 45.65
CA ARG A 71 -38.56 6.16 44.76
C ARG A 71 -38.65 4.95 43.80
N TYR A 72 -37.51 4.37 43.42
CA TYR A 72 -37.39 3.33 42.41
C TYR A 72 -36.45 2.19 42.88
N PRO A 73 -36.99 1.07 43.38
CA PRO A 73 -36.21 -0.01 43.99
C PRO A 73 -35.20 -0.69 43.05
N ASN A 74 -35.47 -0.69 41.74
CA ASN A 74 -34.65 -1.35 40.73
C ASN A 74 -33.64 -0.41 40.04
N PHE A 75 -33.60 0.87 40.43
CA PHE A 75 -32.75 1.88 39.80
C PHE A 75 -31.27 1.51 39.82
N MET A 76 -30.78 1.00 40.96
CA MET A 76 -29.37 0.60 41.10
C MET A 76 -29.02 -0.66 40.30
N GLN A 77 -29.97 -1.60 40.15
CA GLN A 77 -29.77 -2.79 39.30
C GLN A 77 -29.70 -2.44 37.82
N TRP A 78 -30.50 -1.46 37.40
CA TRP A 78 -30.48 -0.92 36.04
C TRP A 78 -29.20 -0.14 35.75
N ILE A 79 -28.73 0.72 36.67
CA ILE A 79 -27.42 1.38 36.57
C ILE A 79 -26.31 0.34 36.45
N ALA A 80 -26.37 -0.76 37.21
CA ALA A 80 -25.38 -1.84 37.12
C ALA A 80 -25.42 -2.57 35.77
N LEU A 81 -26.61 -2.86 35.22
CA LEU A 81 -26.79 -3.50 33.92
C LEU A 81 -26.27 -2.63 32.77
N ILE A 82 -26.58 -1.35 32.79
CA ILE A 82 -26.10 -0.35 31.82
C ILE A 82 -24.59 -0.12 31.96
N THR A 83 -24.06 -0.14 33.18
CA THR A 83 -22.61 -0.03 33.42
C THR A 83 -21.86 -1.27 32.90
N ALA A 84 -22.50 -2.44 32.92
CA ALA A 84 -21.91 -3.69 32.43
C ALA A 84 -21.98 -3.84 30.90
N GLN A 85 -23.06 -3.36 30.27
CA GLN A 85 -23.32 -3.58 28.84
C GLN A 85 -23.06 -2.34 27.95
N GLY A 86 -22.86 -1.16 28.56
CA GLY A 86 -22.47 0.06 27.86
C GLY A 86 -23.62 0.84 27.21
N PRO A 87 -23.31 1.90 26.44
CA PRO A 87 -24.29 2.84 25.88
C PRO A 87 -25.22 2.24 24.81
N GLY A 88 -24.85 1.11 24.20
CA GLY A 88 -25.67 0.47 23.15
C GLY A 88 -27.02 -0.02 23.65
N VAL A 89 -27.10 -0.48 24.91
CA VAL A 89 -28.35 -0.93 25.54
C VAL A 89 -29.34 0.23 25.75
N VAL A 90 -28.82 1.44 25.93
CA VAL A 90 -29.65 2.64 26.07
C VAL A 90 -30.33 3.00 24.75
N LEU A 91 -29.62 2.85 23.63
CA LEU A 91 -30.19 3.08 22.30
C LEU A 91 -31.20 2.01 21.89
N GLN A 92 -30.99 0.75 22.27
CA GLN A 92 -31.95 -0.33 22.01
C GLN A 92 -33.29 -0.12 22.74
N ASN A 93 -33.29 0.66 23.82
CA ASN A 93 -34.45 0.96 24.64
C ASN A 93 -34.83 2.45 24.61
N GLU A 94 -34.46 3.19 23.54
CA GLU A 94 -34.59 4.66 23.47
C GLU A 94 -36.01 5.19 23.73
N HIS A 95 -37.04 4.37 23.52
CA HIS A 95 -38.45 4.71 23.78
C HIS A 95 -39.01 4.17 25.11
N ASN A 96 -38.29 3.29 25.79
CA ASN A 96 -38.78 2.50 26.94
C ASN A 96 -37.81 2.45 28.14
N LEU A 97 -36.75 3.25 28.15
CA LEU A 97 -35.69 3.23 29.18
C LEU A 97 -36.23 3.26 30.63
N PHE A 98 -37.35 3.94 30.87
CA PHE A 98 -37.99 4.08 32.17
C PHE A 98 -39.38 3.42 32.27
N SER A 99 -39.92 2.89 31.17
CA SER A 99 -41.23 2.22 31.17
C SER A 99 -41.17 0.85 31.85
N ASP A 100 -40.09 0.10 31.66
CA ASP A 100 -39.90 -1.23 32.26
C ASP A 100 -39.63 -1.17 33.78
N LEU A 101 -39.30 0.03 34.30
CA LEU A 101 -39.09 0.29 35.73
C LEU A 101 -40.35 0.80 36.46
N ALA A 102 -41.51 0.84 35.78
CA ALA A 102 -42.76 1.39 36.30
C ALA A 102 -42.61 2.81 36.89
N ILE A 103 -41.79 3.64 36.22
CA ILE A 103 -41.59 5.04 36.61
C ILE A 103 -42.76 5.87 36.04
N THR A 104 -43.84 5.99 36.82
CA THR A 104 -45.01 6.83 36.49
C THR A 104 -44.94 8.19 37.17
N ASP A 105 -43.83 8.91 36.99
CA ASP A 105 -43.84 10.38 37.15
C ASP A 105 -44.14 11.00 35.78
N PRO A 106 -44.66 12.23 35.65
CA PRO A 106 -45.04 12.77 34.36
C PRO A 106 -43.76 12.99 33.55
N TYR A 107 -43.42 11.97 32.75
CA TYR A 107 -42.50 11.94 31.63
C TYR A 107 -41.61 13.19 31.60
N ASP A 108 -40.49 13.19 32.34
CA ASP A 108 -39.47 14.22 32.18
C ASP A 108 -38.76 13.95 30.85
N GLN A 109 -39.47 14.22 29.75
CA GLN A 109 -39.03 14.04 28.39
C GLN A 109 -37.70 14.75 28.13
N VAL A 110 -37.35 15.76 28.94
CA VAL A 110 -36.17 16.56 28.75
C VAL A 110 -34.93 15.79 29.22
N ASN A 111 -34.94 15.21 30.43
CA ASN A 111 -33.80 14.45 30.95
C ASN A 111 -33.61 13.11 30.21
N ASP A 112 -34.69 12.45 29.82
CA ASP A 112 -34.64 11.22 29.00
C ASP A 112 -34.03 11.49 27.62
N ARG A 113 -34.49 12.55 26.95
CA ARG A 113 -33.93 12.95 25.65
C ARG A 113 -32.48 13.37 25.78
N LEU A 114 -32.09 14.05 26.87
CA LEU A 114 -30.70 14.42 27.15
C LEU A 114 -29.82 13.18 27.34
N PHE A 115 -30.29 12.17 28.08
CA PHE A 115 -29.52 10.94 28.31
C PHE A 115 -29.41 10.06 27.06
N VAL A 116 -30.51 9.89 26.31
CA VAL A 116 -30.51 9.20 25.01
C VAL A 116 -29.64 9.95 24.01
N SER A 117 -29.69 11.29 23.99
CA SER A 117 -28.79 12.13 23.20
C SER A 117 -27.35 11.87 23.59
N GLN A 118 -26.99 11.86 24.87
CA GLN A 118 -25.63 11.56 25.32
C GLN A 118 -25.16 10.15 24.93
N ALA A 119 -26.01 9.13 25.08
CA ALA A 119 -25.70 7.77 24.64
C ALA A 119 -25.50 7.70 23.12
N ARG A 120 -26.35 8.37 22.35
CA ARG A 120 -26.23 8.49 20.89
C ARG A 120 -24.92 9.18 20.52
N THR A 121 -24.60 10.30 21.17
CA THR A 121 -23.34 11.03 21.00
C THR A 121 -22.11 10.15 21.24
N ILE A 122 -22.15 9.26 22.24
CA ILE A 122 -21.04 8.34 22.56
C ILE A 122 -20.92 7.23 21.51
N VAL A 123 -22.04 6.72 20.99
CA VAL A 123 -22.04 5.65 19.98
C VAL A 123 -21.68 6.17 18.59
N THR A 124 -22.14 7.35 18.20
CA THR A 124 -21.84 7.98 16.90
C THR A 124 -20.58 8.84 16.92
N ARG A 125 -19.74 8.67 17.96
CA ARG A 125 -18.57 9.53 18.16
C ARG A 125 -17.54 9.34 17.05
N LYS A 126 -16.83 10.43 16.76
CA LYS A 126 -15.64 10.39 15.92
C LYS A 126 -14.41 10.24 16.82
N THR A 127 -13.42 9.46 16.41
CA THR A 127 -12.20 9.22 17.18
C THR A 127 -10.98 9.71 16.40
N VAL A 128 -10.14 10.50 17.05
CA VAL A 128 -8.87 10.98 16.51
C VAL A 128 -7.72 10.30 17.24
N PHE A 129 -6.88 9.59 16.49
CA PHE A 129 -5.62 9.06 17.01
C PHE A 129 -4.52 10.08 16.82
N LEU A 130 -3.91 10.51 17.92
CA LEU A 130 -2.70 11.31 17.88
C LEU A 130 -1.48 10.40 17.87
N LEU A 131 -0.84 10.36 16.71
CA LEU A 131 0.38 9.60 16.48
C LEU A 131 1.58 10.56 16.41
N PRO A 132 2.74 10.16 16.94
CA PRO A 132 3.97 10.90 16.70
C PRO A 132 4.41 10.72 15.23
N ASP A 133 5.15 11.68 14.69
CA ASP A 133 5.66 11.59 13.31
C ASP A 133 6.76 10.52 13.18
N SER A 134 7.52 10.34 14.26
CA SER A 134 8.57 9.33 14.37
C SER A 134 8.61 8.75 15.78
N SER A 135 9.28 7.61 15.93
CA SER A 135 9.46 6.99 17.24
C SER A 135 10.86 7.31 17.78
N PRO A 136 11.00 8.11 18.86
CA PRO A 136 12.29 8.28 19.52
C PRO A 136 12.68 6.98 20.25
N SER A 137 13.99 6.75 20.44
CA SER A 137 14.55 5.52 21.04
C SER A 137 14.04 5.19 22.45
N SER A 138 13.47 6.18 23.13
CA SER A 138 12.88 6.05 24.47
C SER A 138 11.38 5.70 24.46
N SER A 139 10.73 5.58 23.31
CA SER A 139 9.30 5.29 23.23
C SER A 139 9.01 3.78 23.20
N ALA A 140 7.85 3.36 23.68
CA ALA A 140 7.42 1.97 23.57
C ALA A 140 7.23 1.53 22.11
N LEU A 141 6.90 2.47 21.20
CA LEU A 141 6.88 2.24 19.75
C LEU A 141 8.27 2.14 19.13
N TYR A 142 9.35 2.24 19.93
CA TYR A 142 10.70 1.93 19.47
C TYR A 142 10.94 0.42 19.49
N ARG A 143 10.34 -0.29 20.45
CA ARG A 143 10.40 -1.75 20.51
C ARG A 143 9.68 -2.32 19.30
N GLU A 144 10.36 -3.20 18.58
CA GLU A 144 9.89 -3.65 17.27
C GLU A 144 8.60 -4.47 17.36
N ASP A 145 8.49 -5.34 18.36
CA ASP A 145 7.30 -6.16 18.58
C ASP A 145 6.07 -5.31 18.88
N ASP A 146 6.18 -4.38 19.84
CA ASP A 146 5.10 -3.47 20.22
C ASP A 146 4.69 -2.55 19.05
N ARG A 147 5.66 -2.06 18.29
CA ARG A 147 5.44 -1.23 17.09
C ARG A 147 4.71 -2.03 16.01
N ASN A 148 5.14 -3.25 15.73
CA ASN A 148 4.57 -4.09 14.70
C ASN A 148 3.14 -4.51 15.05
N GLU A 149 2.88 -4.87 16.31
CA GLU A 149 1.53 -5.19 16.79
C GLU A 149 0.59 -3.99 16.70
N PHE A 150 1.04 -2.81 17.14
CA PHE A 150 0.28 -1.57 17.01
C PHE A 150 -0.05 -1.24 15.55
N ILE A 151 0.93 -1.32 14.65
CA ILE A 151 0.74 -1.05 13.21
C ILE A 151 -0.22 -2.08 12.59
N ARG A 152 -0.11 -3.35 13.00
CA ARG A 152 -1.00 -4.43 12.54
C ARG A 152 -2.44 -4.15 12.93
N SER A 153 -2.68 -3.79 14.19
CA SER A 153 -4.01 -3.43 14.70
C SER A 153 -4.52 -2.16 14.02
N LEU A 154 -3.69 -1.11 13.87
CA LEU A 154 -4.06 0.12 13.17
C LEU A 154 -4.44 -0.11 11.72
N SER A 155 -3.62 -0.85 10.98
CA SER A 155 -3.90 -1.17 9.59
C SER A 155 -5.17 -2.01 9.46
N ALA A 156 -5.37 -3.03 10.30
CA ALA A 156 -6.58 -3.85 10.28
C ALA A 156 -7.83 -3.01 10.57
N PHE A 157 -7.73 -2.14 11.56
CA PHE A 157 -8.84 -1.32 12.01
C PHE A 157 -9.23 -0.22 11.03
N LEU A 158 -8.25 0.44 10.39
CA LEU A 158 -8.52 1.41 9.34
C LEU A 158 -8.99 0.73 8.04
N SER A 159 -8.58 -0.52 7.78
CA SER A 159 -9.06 -1.32 6.63
C SER A 159 -10.52 -1.74 6.75
N ALA A 160 -11.14 -1.63 7.94
CA ALA A 160 -12.56 -1.92 8.14
C ALA A 160 -13.49 -0.83 7.58
N GLY A 161 -12.96 0.25 6.98
CA GLY A 161 -13.76 1.31 6.36
C GLY A 161 -14.35 2.31 7.37
N ASN A 162 -13.77 2.41 8.57
CA ASN A 162 -14.25 3.31 9.62
C ASN A 162 -13.97 4.78 9.27
N THR A 163 -14.96 5.49 8.73
CA THR A 163 -14.90 6.93 8.40
C THR A 163 -15.05 7.84 9.61
N SER A 164 -15.46 7.29 10.76
CA SER A 164 -15.53 7.98 12.04
C SER A 164 -14.16 8.17 12.68
N ILE A 165 -13.07 7.80 12.01
CA ILE A 165 -11.72 7.80 12.59
C ILE A 165 -10.77 8.62 11.75
N ALA A 166 -10.02 9.49 12.42
CA ALA A 166 -8.96 10.24 11.79
C ALA A 166 -7.63 10.09 12.53
N LEU A 167 -6.54 10.30 11.81
CA LEU A 167 -5.20 10.33 12.38
C LEU A 167 -4.69 11.77 12.38
N ALA A 168 -4.02 12.15 13.44
CA ALA A 168 -3.46 13.48 13.63
C ALA A 168 -2.05 13.39 14.21
N LYS A 169 -1.25 14.43 13.96
CA LYS A 169 0.10 14.54 14.51
C LYS A 169 0.03 15.01 15.96
N SER A 170 0.78 14.35 16.83
CA SER A 170 0.89 14.68 18.27
C SER A 170 1.58 16.04 18.54
N GLY A 171 2.12 16.70 17.50
CA GLY A 171 2.69 18.06 17.58
C GLY A 171 4.12 18.15 18.13
N ASN A 172 4.59 17.12 18.82
CA ASN A 172 6.00 17.00 19.20
C ASN A 172 6.81 16.46 18.02
N LYS A 173 7.72 17.28 17.46
CA LYS A 173 8.78 16.78 16.57
C LYS A 173 9.65 15.81 17.34
N THR A 174 9.39 14.53 17.18
CA THR A 174 10.23 13.46 17.70
C THR A 174 11.47 13.37 16.82
N GLY A 175 12.66 13.47 17.42
CA GLY A 175 13.91 13.07 16.76
C GLY A 175 13.96 11.54 16.77
N GLY A 176 13.73 10.92 15.62
CA GLY A 176 13.73 9.46 15.48
C GLY A 176 13.86 9.07 14.02
N ASP A 177 14.61 8.00 13.75
CA ASP A 177 14.99 7.59 12.39
C ASP A 177 13.86 6.91 11.60
N VAL A 178 12.81 6.47 12.30
CA VAL A 178 11.71 5.67 11.71
C VAL A 178 10.40 6.45 11.71
N SER A 179 9.87 6.72 10.51
CA SER A 179 8.56 7.33 10.30
C SER A 179 7.43 6.29 10.45
N ILE A 180 6.45 6.59 11.31
CA ILE A 180 5.28 5.73 11.51
C ILE A 180 4.42 5.67 10.24
N PHE A 181 4.20 6.81 9.58
CA PHE A 181 3.49 6.88 8.30
C PHE A 181 4.09 5.92 7.27
N ASN A 182 5.40 6.00 7.03
CA ASN A 182 6.06 5.15 6.04
C ASN A 182 5.97 3.66 6.42
N THR A 183 5.98 3.34 7.71
CA THR A 183 5.89 1.95 8.18
C THR A 183 4.47 1.38 8.03
N VAL A 184 3.44 2.17 8.33
CA VAL A 184 2.02 1.79 8.10
C VAL A 184 1.76 1.60 6.61
N LEU A 185 2.24 2.53 5.77
CA LEU A 185 2.09 2.45 4.32
C LEU A 185 2.85 1.23 3.73
N ALA A 186 4.05 0.96 4.23
CA ALA A 186 4.82 -0.23 3.83
C ALA A 186 4.11 -1.55 4.22
N SER A 187 3.50 -1.60 5.41
CA SER A 187 2.69 -2.73 5.85
C SER A 187 1.44 -2.92 4.98
N LEU A 188 0.76 -1.82 4.60
CA LEU A 188 -0.35 -1.84 3.66
C LEU A 188 0.08 -2.47 2.32
N PHE A 189 1.17 -1.98 1.71
CA PHE A 189 1.64 -2.49 0.42
C PHE A 189 2.04 -3.97 0.46
N ALA A 190 2.66 -4.40 1.56
CA ALA A 190 2.97 -5.81 1.76
C ALA A 190 1.68 -6.67 1.80
N ARG A 191 0.64 -6.22 2.49
CA ARG A 191 -0.66 -6.92 2.60
C ARG A 191 -1.45 -6.99 1.30
N THR A 192 -1.39 -5.94 0.49
CA THR A 192 -2.01 -5.92 -0.85
C THR A 192 -1.26 -6.81 -1.86
N SER A 193 -0.07 -7.30 -1.49
CA SER A 193 0.72 -8.20 -2.31
C SER A 193 0.67 -9.65 -1.80
N GLN A 194 1.25 -10.58 -2.56
CA GLN A 194 1.49 -11.96 -2.09
C GLN A 194 2.59 -12.02 -1.00
N LEU A 195 3.26 -10.90 -0.70
CA LEU A 195 4.17 -10.76 0.44
C LEU A 195 3.37 -10.64 1.75
N ARG A 196 2.35 -11.48 1.95
CA ARG A 196 1.56 -11.57 3.17
C ARG A 196 2.45 -12.10 4.27
N LEU A 197 3.24 -11.21 4.86
CA LEU A 197 4.15 -11.55 5.94
C LEU A 197 3.37 -12.05 7.16
N ASP A 198 2.11 -11.61 7.30
CA ASP A 198 1.23 -11.86 8.45
C ASP A 198 0.49 -13.20 8.39
N GLU A 199 0.43 -13.82 7.22
CA GLU A 199 -0.02 -15.20 7.05
C GLU A 199 1.25 -16.06 6.92
N ASP A 200 1.26 -17.30 7.42
CA ASP A 200 2.41 -18.22 7.52
C ASP A 200 3.07 -18.62 6.17
N THR A 201 3.40 -17.66 5.30
CA THR A 201 4.10 -17.85 4.03
C THR A 201 5.55 -18.29 4.26
N GLY A 202 6.11 -17.99 5.44
CA GLY A 202 7.49 -18.33 5.82
C GLY A 202 8.57 -17.66 4.95
N ILE A 203 8.21 -16.73 4.06
CA ILE A 203 9.14 -16.09 3.11
C ILE A 203 10.28 -15.35 3.83
N HIS A 204 9.98 -14.75 4.97
CA HIS A 204 10.94 -14.08 5.83
C HIS A 204 11.89 -15.05 6.56
N ILE A 205 11.51 -16.32 6.69
CA ILE A 205 12.26 -17.38 7.36
C ILE A 205 13.13 -18.16 6.36
N LYS A 206 12.66 -18.34 5.13
CA LYS A 206 13.39 -19.08 4.08
C LYS A 206 14.71 -18.38 3.74
N HIS A 207 15.79 -19.15 3.70
CA HIS A 207 17.08 -18.69 3.18
C HIS A 207 17.05 -18.55 1.65
N GLY A 208 17.90 -17.67 1.14
CA GLY A 208 18.08 -17.42 -0.30
C GLY A 208 17.35 -16.18 -0.83
N PRO A 209 17.64 -15.77 -2.08
CA PRO A 209 17.11 -14.55 -2.67
C PRO A 209 15.61 -14.59 -2.91
N LEU A 210 14.93 -13.50 -2.58
CA LEU A 210 13.53 -13.25 -2.93
C LEU A 210 13.47 -12.34 -4.15
N LEU A 211 12.63 -12.64 -5.14
CA LEU A 211 12.31 -11.73 -6.23
C LEU A 211 10.91 -11.15 -6.09
N ILE A 212 10.80 -9.84 -6.22
CA ILE A 212 9.54 -9.11 -6.25
C ILE A 212 9.27 -8.66 -7.69
N GLU A 213 8.21 -9.21 -8.30
CA GLU A 213 7.73 -8.85 -9.64
C GLU A 213 6.52 -7.92 -9.50
N GLY A 214 6.53 -6.78 -10.19
CA GLY A 214 5.34 -5.95 -10.34
C GLY A 214 5.66 -4.55 -10.84
N ASP A 215 4.69 -3.87 -11.44
CA ASP A 215 4.89 -2.61 -12.16
C ASP A 215 5.57 -1.50 -11.34
N THR A 216 6.10 -0.49 -12.03
CA THR A 216 6.63 0.71 -11.37
C THR A 216 5.54 1.39 -10.53
N GLY A 217 5.91 1.79 -9.31
CA GLY A 217 4.97 2.45 -8.39
C GLY A 217 4.01 1.52 -7.62
N THR A 218 4.19 0.20 -7.65
CA THR A 218 3.38 -0.78 -6.88
C THR A 218 3.79 -0.94 -5.41
N GLY A 219 4.84 -0.25 -4.94
CA GLY A 219 5.27 -0.28 -3.53
C GLY A 219 6.32 -1.34 -3.15
N LYS A 220 7.05 -1.90 -4.13
CA LYS A 220 8.07 -2.96 -3.92
C LYS A 220 9.13 -2.62 -2.86
N SER A 221 9.74 -1.44 -2.92
CA SER A 221 10.79 -1.02 -1.97
C SER A 221 10.25 -0.88 -0.54
N ALA A 222 9.05 -0.32 -0.40
CA ALA A 222 8.37 -0.20 0.88
C ALA A 222 8.06 -1.59 1.46
N ALA A 223 7.60 -2.54 0.65
CA ALA A 223 7.37 -3.91 1.09
C ALA A 223 8.67 -4.65 1.49
N ALA A 224 9.78 -4.45 0.75
CA ALA A 224 11.09 -4.96 1.13
C ALA A 224 11.58 -4.37 2.46
N LYS A 225 11.34 -3.07 2.70
CA LYS A 225 11.63 -2.42 3.98
C LYS A 225 10.79 -2.99 5.12
N HIS A 226 9.52 -3.28 4.87
CA HIS A 226 8.65 -3.93 5.86
C HIS A 226 9.16 -5.35 6.19
N LEU A 227 9.59 -6.12 5.19
CA LEU A 227 10.24 -7.41 5.38
C LEU A 227 11.49 -7.30 6.27
N ALA A 228 12.39 -6.37 5.97
CA ALA A 228 13.59 -6.14 6.78
C ALA A 228 13.24 -5.78 8.23
N THR A 229 12.25 -4.90 8.41
CA THR A 229 11.73 -4.49 9.72
C THR A 229 11.15 -5.68 10.49
N LYS A 230 10.43 -6.58 9.81
CA LYS A 230 9.87 -7.80 10.42
C LYS A 230 10.95 -8.81 10.83
N MET A 231 12.06 -8.85 10.10
CA MET A 231 13.22 -9.68 10.42
C MET A 231 14.10 -9.08 11.51
N GLY A 232 13.81 -7.84 11.98
CA GLY A 232 14.69 -7.09 12.88
C GLY A 232 16.05 -6.77 12.27
N LYS A 233 16.09 -6.55 10.95
CA LYS A 233 17.31 -6.36 10.16
C LYS A 233 17.34 -4.99 9.50
N ALA A 234 18.52 -4.37 9.46
CA ALA A 234 18.75 -3.17 8.66
C ALA A 234 18.70 -3.52 7.15
N MET A 235 18.33 -2.54 6.33
CA MET A 235 18.24 -2.71 4.88
C MET A 235 19.19 -1.75 4.15
N VAL A 236 20.00 -2.28 3.24
CA VAL A 236 20.75 -1.51 2.24
C VAL A 236 19.98 -1.57 0.93
N GLU A 237 19.63 -0.42 0.36
CA GLU A 237 18.82 -0.31 -0.87
C GLU A 237 19.65 0.30 -2.01
N ILE A 238 19.71 -0.42 -3.14
CA ILE A 238 20.46 -0.03 -4.33
C ILE A 238 19.55 -0.13 -5.55
N ASN A 239 19.44 0.95 -6.33
CA ASN A 239 18.82 0.92 -7.64
C ASN A 239 19.88 0.59 -8.71
N LEU A 240 19.75 -0.55 -9.38
CA LEU A 240 20.71 -1.02 -10.37
C LEU A 240 20.75 -0.16 -11.63
N ALA A 241 19.67 0.56 -11.96
CA ALA A 241 19.67 1.50 -13.08
C ALA A 241 20.51 2.77 -12.83
N ALA A 242 20.82 3.07 -11.57
CA ALA A 242 21.60 4.25 -11.18
C ALA A 242 23.10 3.96 -11.05
N VAL A 243 23.54 2.70 -11.15
CA VAL A 243 24.93 2.29 -10.98
C VAL A 243 25.50 1.85 -12.33
N SER A 244 26.62 2.44 -12.75
CA SER A 244 27.29 1.98 -13.97
C SER A 244 27.87 0.57 -13.79
N GLU A 245 27.89 -0.21 -14.86
CA GLU A 245 28.44 -1.57 -14.87
C GLU A 245 29.86 -1.63 -14.29
N THR A 246 30.70 -0.66 -14.68
CA THR A 246 32.09 -0.53 -14.21
C THR A 246 32.23 -0.30 -12.71
N LEU A 247 31.25 0.35 -12.08
CA LEU A 247 31.27 0.63 -10.65
C LEU A 247 30.55 -0.44 -9.85
N LEU A 248 29.63 -1.20 -10.48
CA LEU A 248 28.80 -2.15 -9.77
C LEU A 248 29.65 -3.22 -9.06
N GLU A 249 30.67 -3.75 -9.73
CA GLU A 249 31.55 -4.77 -9.14
C GLU A 249 32.25 -4.25 -7.87
N THR A 250 32.94 -3.11 -8.00
CA THR A 250 33.63 -2.46 -6.88
C THR A 250 32.67 -2.08 -5.77
N ARG A 251 31.45 -1.67 -6.10
CA ARG A 251 30.43 -1.31 -5.11
C ARG A 251 29.81 -2.52 -4.43
N MET A 252 29.63 -3.64 -5.14
CA MET A 252 29.11 -4.87 -4.55
C MET A 252 30.14 -5.56 -3.64
N ARG A 253 31.39 -5.67 -4.11
CA ARG A 253 32.47 -6.41 -3.43
C ARG A 253 33.33 -5.56 -2.51
N GLY A 254 33.38 -4.25 -2.72
CA GLY A 254 34.37 -3.36 -2.11
C GLY A 254 35.69 -3.35 -2.87
N SER A 255 36.56 -2.39 -2.57
CA SER A 255 37.91 -2.27 -3.12
C SER A 255 38.93 -2.19 -2.01
N THR A 256 40.15 -2.66 -2.27
CA THR A 256 41.33 -2.36 -1.45
C THR A 256 42.17 -1.27 -2.11
N LYS A 257 43.02 -0.61 -1.31
CA LYS A 257 43.93 0.40 -1.82
C LYS A 257 44.89 -0.20 -2.85
N GLY A 258 44.96 0.39 -4.05
CA GLY A 258 45.82 -0.07 -5.14
C GLY A 258 45.17 -1.05 -6.12
N ALA A 259 43.87 -1.35 -5.98
CA ALA A 259 43.14 -2.17 -6.93
C ALA A 259 43.05 -1.57 -8.36
N PHE A 260 43.00 -0.24 -8.44
CA PHE A 260 43.06 0.57 -9.68
C PHE A 260 43.59 1.98 -9.35
N THR A 261 43.83 2.82 -10.35
CA THR A 261 44.31 4.20 -10.16
C THR A 261 43.32 4.99 -9.28
N ASP A 262 43.81 5.59 -8.20
CA ASP A 262 43.02 6.26 -7.15
C ASP A 262 42.10 5.36 -6.29
N ALA A 263 42.26 4.03 -6.34
CA ALA A 263 41.48 3.13 -5.49
C ALA A 263 41.76 3.35 -4.01
N ILE A 264 40.69 3.61 -3.26
CA ILE A 264 40.68 3.68 -1.80
C ILE A 264 40.08 2.39 -1.22
N ASP A 265 40.45 2.06 0.02
CA ASP A 265 39.79 0.98 0.73
C ASP A 265 38.36 1.40 1.06
N LYS A 266 37.39 0.61 0.59
CA LYS A 266 35.97 0.90 0.74
C LYS A 266 35.16 -0.39 0.83
N ASN A 267 34.23 -0.41 1.78
CA ASN A 267 33.34 -1.53 1.98
C ASN A 267 32.36 -1.66 0.80
N GLY A 268 32.04 -2.91 0.47
CA GLY A 268 31.04 -3.24 -0.54
C GLY A 268 29.63 -3.31 0.05
N PHE A 269 28.61 -3.34 -0.81
CA PHE A 269 27.21 -3.41 -0.41
C PHE A 269 26.87 -4.66 0.41
N PHE A 270 27.49 -5.80 0.13
CA PHE A 270 27.26 -7.01 0.93
C PHE A 270 27.93 -6.95 2.30
N GLU A 271 29.07 -6.25 2.41
CA GLU A 271 29.72 -6.00 3.68
C GLU A 271 28.88 -5.01 4.51
N GLU A 272 28.37 -3.95 3.90
CA GLU A 272 27.45 -2.99 4.52
C GLU A 272 26.13 -3.67 4.94
N ALA A 273 25.64 -4.64 4.17
CA ALA A 273 24.41 -5.38 4.44
C ALA A 273 24.60 -6.63 5.31
N HIS A 274 25.78 -6.84 5.90
CA HIS A 274 26.05 -8.03 6.71
C HIS A 274 25.11 -8.11 7.92
N ASN A 275 24.52 -9.30 8.14
CA ASN A 275 23.43 -9.59 9.08
C ASN A 275 22.14 -8.81 8.80
N GLY A 276 22.02 -8.22 7.61
CA GLY A 276 20.92 -7.37 7.17
C GLY A 276 20.18 -7.91 5.93
N VAL A 277 19.50 -6.99 5.25
CA VAL A 277 18.83 -7.20 3.96
C VAL A 277 19.49 -6.33 2.90
N LEU A 278 19.82 -6.90 1.74
CA LEU A 278 20.25 -6.14 0.56
C LEU A 278 19.12 -6.12 -0.47
N PHE A 279 18.52 -4.96 -0.68
CA PHE A 279 17.49 -4.73 -1.67
C PHE A 279 18.09 -4.17 -2.96
N LEU A 280 17.92 -4.88 -4.06
CA LEU A 280 18.38 -4.50 -5.39
C LEU A 280 17.16 -4.24 -6.28
N ASP A 281 16.87 -2.96 -6.54
CA ASP A 281 15.76 -2.55 -7.40
C ASP A 281 16.19 -2.51 -8.87
N GLU A 282 15.21 -2.67 -9.75
CA GLU A 282 15.36 -2.65 -11.21
C GLU A 282 16.39 -3.64 -11.78
N LEU A 283 16.33 -4.91 -11.38
CA LEU A 283 17.23 -5.96 -11.89
C LEU A 283 17.22 -6.07 -13.43
N GLN A 284 16.09 -5.81 -14.07
CA GLN A 284 15.97 -5.81 -15.53
C GLN A 284 16.80 -4.73 -16.25
N SER A 285 17.24 -3.70 -15.51
CA SER A 285 18.09 -2.62 -15.99
C SER A 285 19.58 -2.98 -15.91
N ALA A 286 19.94 -4.04 -15.17
CA ALA A 286 21.33 -4.50 -15.07
C ALA A 286 21.75 -5.24 -16.34
N SER A 287 22.98 -4.98 -16.80
CA SER A 287 23.55 -5.69 -17.96
C SER A 287 23.73 -7.18 -17.67
N LEU A 288 23.86 -7.99 -18.73
CA LEU A 288 24.09 -9.43 -18.57
C LEU A 288 25.41 -9.75 -17.84
N ALA A 289 26.41 -8.88 -17.96
CA ALA A 289 27.67 -9.00 -17.23
C ALA A 289 27.48 -8.73 -15.73
N SER A 290 26.75 -7.68 -15.37
CA SER A 290 26.34 -7.41 -13.99
C SER A 290 25.52 -8.56 -13.39
N GLN A 291 24.63 -9.17 -14.18
CA GLN A 291 23.87 -10.35 -13.75
C GLN A 291 24.76 -11.58 -13.53
N THR A 292 25.85 -11.74 -14.29
CA THR A 292 26.85 -12.79 -14.04
C THR A 292 27.58 -12.56 -12.71
N GLN A 293 27.89 -11.32 -12.35
CA GLN A 293 28.50 -11.02 -11.05
C GLN A 293 27.56 -11.36 -9.89
N LEU A 294 26.26 -11.05 -10.02
CA LEU A 294 25.23 -11.47 -9.07
C LEU A 294 25.09 -12.99 -9.02
N LEU A 295 25.10 -13.66 -10.18
CA LEU A 295 25.04 -15.11 -10.26
C LEU A 295 26.13 -15.72 -9.39
N ASP A 296 27.39 -15.29 -9.50
CA ASP A 296 28.50 -15.86 -8.74
C ASP A 296 28.38 -15.69 -7.22
N LEU A 297 27.67 -14.67 -6.76
CA LEU A 297 27.54 -14.32 -5.35
C LEU A 297 26.32 -14.97 -4.67
N LEU A 298 25.22 -15.17 -5.40
CA LEU A 298 23.96 -15.63 -4.83
C LEU A 298 23.87 -17.15 -4.71
N SER A 299 23.14 -17.64 -3.71
CA SER A 299 22.83 -19.06 -3.51
C SER A 299 21.34 -19.26 -3.22
N ALA A 300 20.69 -20.22 -3.89
CA ALA A 300 19.25 -20.46 -3.72
C ALA A 300 18.84 -20.95 -2.32
N ILE A 301 19.78 -21.51 -1.56
CA ILE A 301 19.50 -22.22 -0.30
C ILE A 301 20.22 -21.63 0.91
N SER A 302 20.98 -20.55 0.73
CA SER A 302 21.72 -19.88 1.81
C SER A 302 21.70 -18.37 1.62
N ASN A 303 21.79 -17.64 2.72
CA ASN A 303 22.05 -16.21 2.74
C ASN A 303 23.56 -15.89 2.75
N ASP A 304 24.40 -16.93 2.82
CA ASP A 304 25.85 -16.78 2.85
C ASP A 304 26.39 -16.33 1.49
N VAL A 305 27.17 -15.26 1.51
CA VAL A 305 27.89 -14.73 0.34
C VAL A 305 29.38 -14.67 0.67
N TRP A 306 30.20 -15.16 -0.25
CA TRP A 306 31.67 -15.16 -0.10
C TRP A 306 32.28 -14.15 -1.06
N ILE A 307 32.97 -13.16 -0.50
CA ILE A 307 33.47 -12.01 -1.25
C ILE A 307 34.96 -11.86 -1.06
N SER A 308 35.67 -11.77 -2.19
CA SER A 308 36.98 -11.15 -2.29
C SER A 308 36.78 -9.68 -2.68
N LYS A 309 37.46 -8.76 -1.97
CA LYS A 309 37.51 -7.35 -2.36
C LYS A 309 38.29 -7.22 -3.67
N VAL A 310 37.91 -6.26 -4.51
CA VAL A 310 38.63 -6.00 -5.75
C VAL A 310 40.06 -5.57 -5.40
N GLY A 311 41.07 -6.25 -5.96
CA GLY A 311 42.48 -6.05 -5.65
C GLY A 311 43.07 -7.02 -4.62
N GLU A 312 42.26 -7.90 -4.01
CA GLU A 312 42.69 -8.93 -3.05
C GLU A 312 41.96 -10.26 -3.29
N ASP A 313 42.51 -11.11 -4.16
CA ASP A 313 41.85 -12.37 -4.56
C ASP A 313 42.12 -13.55 -3.60
N ALA A 314 43.12 -13.44 -2.74
CA ALA A 314 43.57 -14.55 -1.89
C ALA A 314 42.69 -14.78 -0.65
N SER A 315 41.93 -13.78 -0.21
CA SER A 315 41.05 -13.87 0.96
C SER A 315 39.59 -13.71 0.56
N LYS A 316 38.73 -14.64 1.00
CA LYS A 316 37.28 -14.53 0.86
C LYS A 316 36.67 -14.39 2.23
N THR A 317 35.95 -13.30 2.44
CA THR A 317 35.18 -13.04 3.65
C THR A 317 33.74 -13.50 3.45
N LYS A 318 33.19 -14.18 4.45
CA LYS A 318 31.80 -14.64 4.47
C LYS A 318 30.90 -13.57 5.07
N TYR A 319 29.79 -13.27 4.40
CA TYR A 319 28.73 -12.39 4.90
C TYR A 319 27.37 -13.11 4.85
N ASP A 320 26.58 -13.04 5.93
CA ASP A 320 25.15 -13.42 5.94
C ASP A 320 24.30 -12.25 5.47
N VAL A 321 23.65 -12.35 4.30
CA VAL A 321 22.83 -11.29 3.71
C VAL A 321 21.56 -11.88 3.10
N LYS A 322 20.38 -11.39 3.53
CA LYS A 322 19.12 -11.72 2.84
C LYS A 322 18.98 -10.81 1.62
N VAL A 323 19.07 -11.37 0.43
CA VAL A 323 18.96 -10.60 -0.81
C VAL A 323 17.50 -10.54 -1.27
N VAL A 324 17.04 -9.34 -1.61
CA VAL A 324 15.72 -9.08 -2.19
C VAL A 324 15.92 -8.34 -3.52
N LEU A 325 15.50 -8.96 -4.60
CA LEU A 325 15.56 -8.43 -5.96
C LEU A 325 14.19 -7.87 -6.33
N ALA A 326 14.13 -6.82 -7.15
CA ALA A 326 12.88 -6.34 -7.72
C ALA A 326 12.98 -6.12 -9.23
N VAL A 327 11.90 -6.44 -9.93
CA VAL A 327 11.70 -6.15 -11.35
C VAL A 327 10.38 -5.42 -11.57
N ASN A 328 10.33 -4.56 -12.59
CA ASN A 328 9.15 -3.78 -12.96
C ASN A 328 8.42 -4.28 -14.22
N GLU A 329 8.88 -5.39 -14.79
CA GLU A 329 8.30 -6.05 -15.97
C GLU A 329 8.07 -7.54 -15.65
N PRO A 330 7.13 -8.21 -16.34
CA PRO A 330 6.88 -9.64 -16.15
C PRO A 330 8.15 -10.47 -16.37
N VAL A 331 8.49 -11.31 -15.39
CA VAL A 331 9.71 -12.14 -15.44
C VAL A 331 9.73 -13.06 -16.66
N SER A 332 8.58 -13.62 -17.03
CA SER A 332 8.42 -14.46 -18.22
C SER A 332 8.88 -13.74 -19.50
N ARG A 333 8.55 -12.45 -19.63
CA ARG A 333 8.95 -11.61 -20.75
C ARG A 333 10.44 -11.33 -20.73
N LEU A 334 11.00 -10.97 -19.57
CA LEU A 334 12.43 -10.69 -19.42
C LEU A 334 13.29 -11.92 -19.77
N LEU A 335 12.85 -13.12 -19.40
CA LEU A 335 13.52 -14.38 -19.73
C LEU A 335 13.41 -14.73 -21.22
N ALA A 336 12.27 -14.45 -21.85
CA ALA A 336 12.05 -14.69 -23.28
C ALA A 336 12.86 -13.72 -24.16
N GLU A 337 12.95 -12.45 -23.76
CA GLU A 337 13.74 -11.42 -24.44
C GLU A 337 15.26 -11.55 -24.17
N GLY A 338 15.67 -12.49 -23.31
CA GLY A 338 17.08 -12.67 -22.94
C GLY A 338 17.67 -11.53 -22.11
N ARG A 339 16.82 -10.66 -21.55
CA ARG A 339 17.21 -9.53 -20.68
C ARG A 339 17.45 -9.96 -19.24
N LEU A 340 16.85 -11.06 -18.81
CA LEU A 340 17.16 -11.72 -17.55
C LEU A 340 17.77 -13.09 -17.83
N ARG A 341 18.89 -13.41 -17.18
CA ARG A 341 19.52 -14.72 -17.35
C ARG A 341 18.72 -15.82 -16.65
N ARG A 342 18.50 -16.93 -17.35
CA ARG A 342 17.80 -18.12 -16.82
C ARG A 342 18.55 -18.75 -15.64
N ASP A 343 19.87 -18.82 -15.71
CA ASP A 343 20.72 -19.38 -14.65
C ASP A 343 20.67 -18.54 -13.36
N LEU A 344 20.65 -17.21 -13.46
CA LEU A 344 20.44 -16.31 -12.33
C LEU A 344 19.06 -16.51 -11.74
N PHE A 345 18.03 -16.60 -12.59
CA PHE A 345 16.66 -16.86 -12.15
C PHE A 345 16.53 -18.17 -11.37
N HIS A 346 17.26 -19.23 -11.77
CA HIS A 346 17.29 -20.49 -11.02
C HIS A 346 17.92 -20.38 -9.63
N ARG A 347 18.70 -19.33 -9.34
CA ARG A 347 19.24 -19.07 -7.98
C ARG A 347 18.26 -18.31 -7.08
N ILE A 348 17.14 -17.82 -7.63
CA ILE A 348 16.10 -17.13 -6.88
C ILE A 348 15.22 -18.18 -6.20
N ARG A 349 15.01 -18.02 -4.89
CA ARG A 349 14.31 -19.01 -4.07
C ARG A 349 12.79 -18.90 -4.19
N ASP A 350 12.26 -17.69 -4.07
CA ASP A 350 10.83 -17.40 -4.12
C ASP A 350 10.59 -16.19 -5.02
N VAL A 351 9.46 -16.18 -5.72
CA VAL A 351 9.00 -15.04 -6.54
C VAL A 351 7.64 -14.59 -6.01
N VAL A 352 7.51 -13.31 -5.74
CA VAL A 352 6.29 -12.69 -5.21
C VAL A 352 5.78 -11.68 -6.23
N LYS A 353 4.52 -11.82 -6.62
CA LYS A 353 3.88 -10.92 -7.57
C LYS A 353 3.06 -9.84 -6.85
N PHE A 354 3.30 -8.60 -7.24
CA PHE A 354 2.56 -7.42 -6.81
C PHE A 354 1.52 -7.11 -7.87
N LYS A 355 0.27 -6.98 -7.41
CA LYS A 355 -0.83 -6.51 -8.26
C LYS A 355 -0.65 -5.03 -8.57
N SER A 356 -1.08 -4.63 -9.77
CA SER A 356 -1.22 -3.21 -10.09
C SER A 356 -2.31 -2.57 -9.23
N LEU A 357 -2.28 -1.24 -9.08
CA LEU A 357 -3.32 -0.53 -8.35
C LEU A 357 -4.70 -0.72 -9.00
N ASN A 358 -4.74 -0.76 -10.33
CA ASN A 358 -5.98 -0.98 -11.07
C ASN A 358 -6.55 -2.38 -10.81
N GLU A 359 -5.70 -3.42 -10.72
CA GLU A 359 -6.13 -4.77 -10.32
C GLU A 359 -6.69 -4.78 -8.90
N LEU A 360 -6.04 -4.08 -7.95
CA LEU A 360 -6.53 -3.98 -6.58
C LEU A 360 -7.87 -3.24 -6.49
N PHE A 361 -8.09 -2.24 -7.35
CA PHE A 361 -9.36 -1.50 -7.42
C PHE A 361 -10.48 -2.26 -8.11
N ALA A 362 -10.18 -3.38 -8.80
CA ALA A 362 -11.18 -4.27 -9.35
C ALA A 362 -11.68 -5.33 -8.34
N GLU A 363 -11.11 -5.39 -7.14
CA GLU A 363 -11.50 -6.34 -6.08
C GLU A 363 -12.63 -5.80 -5.19
N ASP A 364 -13.39 -6.70 -4.54
CA ASP A 364 -14.51 -6.34 -3.65
C ASP A 364 -14.14 -5.39 -2.49
N ARG A 365 -12.85 -5.34 -2.11
CA ARG A 365 -12.34 -4.51 -1.01
C ARG A 365 -11.79 -3.16 -1.45
N ALA A 366 -11.98 -2.78 -2.71
CA ALA A 366 -11.44 -1.56 -3.31
C ALA A 366 -11.83 -0.28 -2.55
N HIS A 367 -13.11 -0.12 -2.18
CA HIS A 367 -13.59 1.04 -1.43
C HIS A 367 -12.88 1.20 -0.08
N ALA A 368 -12.74 0.12 0.66
CA ALA A 368 -12.09 0.12 1.96
C ALA A 368 -10.59 0.46 1.83
N LEU A 369 -9.91 -0.13 0.83
CA LEU A 369 -8.51 0.14 0.54
C LEU A 369 -8.28 1.60 0.13
N LEU A 370 -9.08 2.15 -0.78
CA LEU A 370 -8.94 3.53 -1.22
C LEU A 370 -9.23 4.50 -0.06
N THR A 371 -10.28 4.26 0.72
CA THR A 371 -10.60 5.08 1.89
C THR A 371 -9.45 5.10 2.90
N LEU A 372 -8.85 3.93 3.16
CA LEU A 372 -7.67 3.80 4.00
C LEU A 372 -6.49 4.63 3.47
N ILE A 373 -6.16 4.48 2.19
CA ILE A 373 -5.06 5.21 1.56
C ILE A 373 -5.28 6.72 1.66
N LEU A 374 -6.49 7.20 1.35
CA LEU A 374 -6.83 8.62 1.44
C LEU A 374 -6.77 9.13 2.89
N THR A 375 -7.20 8.35 3.87
CA THR A 375 -7.06 8.69 5.30
C THR A 375 -5.59 8.84 5.71
N LEU A 376 -4.71 7.94 5.25
CA LEU A 376 -3.27 8.04 5.51
C LEU A 376 -2.67 9.28 4.86
N TYR A 377 -3.00 9.58 3.61
CA TYR A 377 -2.50 10.79 2.95
C TYR A 377 -3.08 12.07 3.53
N ARG A 378 -4.34 12.05 4.00
CA ARG A 378 -4.95 13.16 4.73
C ARG A 378 -4.15 13.44 5.99
N TRP A 379 -3.83 12.40 6.77
CA TRP A 379 -2.97 12.52 7.94
C TRP A 379 -1.59 13.12 7.63
N LYS A 380 -0.93 12.64 6.57
CA LYS A 380 0.36 13.17 6.13
C LYS A 380 0.29 14.63 5.70
N SER A 381 -0.82 15.05 5.07
CA SER A 381 -1.03 16.42 4.58
C SER A 381 -1.15 17.46 5.71
N PHE A 382 -1.64 17.07 6.89
CA PHE A 382 -1.73 17.99 8.02
C PHE A 382 -0.37 18.21 8.68
N ASN A 383 0.13 19.43 8.59
CA ASN A 383 1.41 19.82 9.20
C ASN A 383 1.27 20.67 10.47
N GLN A 384 0.05 21.04 10.85
CA GLN A 384 -0.18 21.80 12.07
C GLN A 384 -0.24 20.88 13.29
N PRO A 385 0.40 21.25 14.43
CA PRO A 385 0.09 20.63 15.70
C PRO A 385 -1.38 20.92 16.01
N VAL A 386 -2.22 19.89 16.00
CA VAL A 386 -3.67 20.03 16.20
C VAL A 386 -4.00 20.58 17.61
N PHE A 387 -3.01 20.62 18.51
CA PHE A 387 -3.14 21.02 19.91
C PHE A 387 -2.14 22.11 20.31
N ALA A 388 -2.36 23.33 19.82
CA ALA A 388 -1.95 24.53 20.54
C ALA A 388 -3.11 24.97 21.46
N SER A 389 -2.80 25.45 22.65
CA SER A 389 -3.75 25.79 23.73
C SER A 389 -4.69 26.98 23.45
N ASP A 390 -4.80 27.44 22.21
CA ASP A 390 -5.42 28.72 21.81
C ASP A 390 -6.81 28.60 21.16
N GLY A 391 -7.41 27.40 21.12
CA GLY A 391 -8.77 27.19 20.62
C GLY A 391 -8.88 27.04 19.10
N LYS A 392 -7.77 27.04 18.36
CA LYS A 392 -7.73 26.64 16.93
C LYS A 392 -7.92 25.14 16.69
N SER A 393 -8.02 24.35 17.76
CA SER A 393 -8.14 22.89 17.70
C SER A 393 -9.45 22.37 17.09
N MET A 394 -10.59 23.07 17.15
CA MET A 394 -11.87 22.51 16.62
C MET A 394 -11.99 22.52 15.11
N GLN A 395 -11.65 23.65 14.47
CA GLN A 395 -11.63 23.73 13.02
C GLN A 395 -10.63 22.70 12.48
N ALA A 396 -9.42 22.65 13.04
CA ALA A 396 -8.41 21.66 12.68
C ALA A 396 -8.89 20.20 12.86
N LEU A 397 -9.59 19.87 13.95
CA LEU A 397 -10.11 18.52 14.20
C LEU A 397 -11.23 18.14 13.21
N SER A 398 -12.15 19.05 12.91
CA SER A 398 -13.22 18.79 11.94
C SER A 398 -12.66 18.52 10.53
N GLN A 399 -11.57 19.22 10.16
CA GLN A 399 -10.87 19.07 8.88
C GLN A 399 -10.21 17.69 8.71
N LEU A 400 -9.93 16.98 9.79
CA LEU A 400 -9.35 15.63 9.75
C LEU A 400 -10.34 14.60 9.16
N PHE A 401 -11.64 14.84 9.33
CA PHE A 401 -12.70 13.95 8.86
C PHE A 401 -13.16 14.38 7.47
N THR A 402 -12.52 13.82 6.46
CA THR A 402 -12.92 14.07 5.07
C THR A 402 -14.25 13.36 4.78
N VAL A 403 -15.23 14.12 4.34
CA VAL A 403 -16.52 13.62 3.85
C VAL A 403 -16.46 13.57 2.33
N TYR A 404 -16.70 12.40 1.75
CA TYR A 404 -16.77 12.23 0.30
C TYR A 404 -18.22 12.32 -0.14
N GLU A 405 -18.49 13.14 -1.15
CA GLU A 405 -19.79 13.14 -1.82
C GLU A 405 -20.05 11.78 -2.49
N GLU A 406 -21.33 11.43 -2.64
CA GLU A 406 -21.74 10.20 -3.32
C GLU A 406 -21.12 10.13 -4.73
N GLY A 407 -20.59 8.95 -5.09
CA GLY A 407 -19.92 8.70 -6.37
C GLY A 407 -18.46 9.16 -6.47
N VAL A 408 -17.93 9.95 -5.53
CA VAL A 408 -16.51 10.40 -5.56
C VAL A 408 -15.55 9.22 -5.51
N ILE A 409 -15.77 8.28 -4.60
CA ILE A 409 -14.92 7.10 -4.42
C ILE A 409 -14.95 6.25 -5.69
N ASP A 410 -16.13 6.03 -6.25
CA ASP A 410 -16.29 5.23 -7.48
C ASP A 410 -15.58 5.86 -8.68
N LYS A 411 -15.61 7.19 -8.81
CA LYS A 411 -14.85 7.91 -9.86
C LYS A 411 -13.33 7.68 -9.74
N ILE A 412 -12.79 7.72 -8.53
CA ILE A 412 -11.36 7.48 -8.29
C ILE A 412 -11.02 6.01 -8.58
N LEU A 413 -11.88 5.07 -8.20
CA LEU A 413 -11.69 3.64 -8.45
C LEU A 413 -11.71 3.30 -9.95
N CYS A 414 -12.60 3.91 -10.72
CA CYS A 414 -12.73 3.67 -12.16
C CYS A 414 -11.67 4.40 -13.01
N ALA A 415 -10.93 5.36 -12.45
CA ALA A 415 -9.89 6.08 -13.18
C ALA A 415 -8.67 5.18 -13.47
N PRO A 416 -7.97 5.38 -14.60
CA PRO A 416 -6.77 4.63 -14.90
C PRO A 416 -5.58 5.15 -14.08
N TRP A 417 -4.90 4.24 -13.36
CA TRP A 417 -3.70 4.54 -12.56
C TRP A 417 -2.44 3.85 -13.12
N PRO A 418 -1.96 4.21 -14.33
CA PRO A 418 -0.76 3.59 -14.93
C PRO A 418 0.52 3.82 -14.11
N GLY A 419 0.57 4.87 -13.28
CA GLY A 419 1.67 5.11 -12.35
C GLY A 419 1.47 4.47 -10.97
N ASN A 420 0.46 3.61 -10.80
CA ASN A 420 0.12 2.90 -9.57
C ASN A 420 0.07 3.82 -8.34
N PHE A 421 0.50 3.35 -7.16
CA PHE A 421 0.48 4.13 -5.92
C PHE A 421 1.30 5.42 -5.98
N ARG A 422 2.34 5.50 -6.85
CA ARG A 422 3.10 6.74 -7.01
C ARG A 422 2.25 7.85 -7.63
N GLN A 423 1.42 7.50 -8.62
CA GLN A 423 0.47 8.45 -9.19
C GLN A 423 -0.65 8.78 -8.20
N LEU A 424 -1.16 7.78 -7.47
CA LEU A 424 -2.18 8.00 -6.45
C LEU A 424 -1.68 8.89 -5.30
N GLU A 425 -0.40 8.76 -4.89
CA GLU A 425 0.22 9.63 -3.90
C GLU A 425 0.18 11.09 -4.35
N ARG A 426 0.61 11.36 -5.59
CA ARG A 426 0.55 12.71 -6.18
C ARG A 426 -0.88 13.22 -6.21
N PHE A 427 -1.81 12.41 -6.72
CA PHE A 427 -3.22 12.78 -6.80
C PHE A 427 -3.80 13.10 -5.43
N ALA A 428 -3.52 12.28 -4.40
CA ALA A 428 -3.98 12.52 -3.04
C ALA A 428 -3.37 13.80 -2.46
N TRP A 429 -2.11 14.10 -2.78
CA TRP A 429 -1.46 15.35 -2.38
C TRP A 429 -2.13 16.56 -3.03
N ASP A 430 -2.36 16.54 -4.34
CA ASP A 430 -3.05 17.58 -5.10
C ASP A 430 -4.50 17.76 -4.58
N LEU A 431 -5.21 16.65 -4.31
CA LEU A 431 -6.55 16.64 -3.72
C LEU A 431 -6.60 17.37 -2.38
N PHE A 432 -5.73 17.01 -1.44
CA PHE A 432 -5.75 17.62 -0.11
C PHE A 432 -5.20 19.03 -0.09
N PHE A 433 -4.32 19.37 -1.04
CA PHE A 433 -3.88 20.74 -1.27
C PHE A 433 -5.05 21.62 -1.76
N VAL A 434 -5.79 21.18 -2.78
CA VAL A 434 -6.97 21.89 -3.30
C VAL A 434 -8.10 21.95 -2.27
N LEU A 435 -8.31 20.86 -1.52
CA LEU A 435 -9.31 20.81 -0.47
C LEU A 435 -9.05 21.88 0.60
N GLY A 436 -7.78 22.04 1.01
CA GLY A 436 -7.36 23.00 2.02
C GLY A 436 -8.10 22.79 3.34
N ASP A 437 -8.75 23.85 3.81
CA ASP A 437 -9.52 23.89 5.06
C ASP A 437 -10.94 23.30 4.94
N ARG A 438 -11.35 22.85 3.74
CA ARG A 438 -12.66 22.23 3.53
C ARG A 438 -12.65 20.80 4.06
N THR A 439 -13.81 20.32 4.48
CA THR A 439 -14.03 18.95 4.97
C THR A 439 -14.65 18.05 3.91
N ARG A 440 -15.33 18.62 2.91
CA ARG A 440 -16.08 17.87 1.90
C ARG A 440 -15.36 17.86 0.57
N VAL A 441 -15.08 16.67 0.06
CA VAL A 441 -14.60 16.44 -1.30
C VAL A 441 -15.82 16.30 -2.21
N THR A 442 -15.92 17.18 -3.19
CA THR A 442 -17.05 17.22 -4.14
C THR A 442 -16.69 16.54 -5.46
N ASN A 443 -17.72 16.15 -6.21
CA ASN A 443 -17.57 15.61 -7.56
C ASN A 443 -16.80 16.55 -8.49
N GLU A 444 -17.03 17.86 -8.40
CA GLU A 444 -16.38 18.89 -9.22
C GLU A 444 -14.85 18.95 -9.01
N ILE A 445 -14.40 18.84 -7.76
CA ILE A 445 -12.96 18.85 -7.42
C ILE A 445 -12.28 17.64 -8.08
N ILE A 446 -12.91 16.47 -7.97
CA ILE A 446 -12.38 15.21 -8.49
C ILE A 446 -12.38 15.20 -10.01
N ASP A 447 -13.45 15.67 -10.66
CA ASP A 447 -13.51 15.74 -12.12
C ASP A 447 -12.42 16.67 -12.69
N SER A 448 -12.15 17.80 -12.03
CA SER A 448 -11.05 18.69 -12.41
C SER A 448 -9.69 18.01 -12.28
N LEU A 449 -9.43 17.37 -11.13
CA LEU A 449 -8.14 16.73 -10.86
C LEU A 449 -7.89 15.52 -11.78
N LEU A 450 -8.90 14.69 -12.02
CA LEU A 450 -8.79 13.56 -12.94
C LEU A 450 -8.56 14.02 -14.38
N LYS A 451 -9.19 15.14 -14.80
CA LYS A 451 -8.94 15.73 -16.12
C LYS A 451 -7.52 16.27 -16.25
N GLU A 452 -7.00 16.94 -15.23
CA GLU A 452 -5.60 17.38 -15.19
C GLU A 452 -4.63 16.20 -15.24
N GLU A 453 -4.89 15.14 -14.48
CA GLU A 453 -4.12 13.90 -14.51
C GLU A 453 -4.13 13.23 -15.88
N ALA A 454 -5.30 13.14 -16.53
CA ALA A 454 -5.42 12.59 -17.88
C ALA A 454 -4.65 13.41 -18.91
N ASN A 455 -4.64 14.74 -18.79
CA ASN A 455 -3.89 15.61 -19.71
C ASN A 455 -2.36 15.51 -19.52
N ARG A 456 -1.89 15.10 -18.33
CA ARG A 456 -0.47 14.91 -18.03
C ARG A 456 0.10 13.65 -18.69
N ILE A 457 -0.73 12.63 -18.94
CA ILE A 457 -0.31 11.35 -19.53
C ILE A 457 -0.75 11.35 -21.01
N PRO A 458 0.18 11.26 -21.98
CA PRO A 458 -0.21 11.14 -23.38
C PRO A 458 -1.14 9.93 -23.57
N ALA A 459 -2.26 10.09 -24.28
CA ALA A 459 -3.21 9.00 -24.54
C ALA A 459 -2.54 7.74 -25.14
N SER A 460 -1.47 7.95 -25.91
CA SER A 460 -0.61 6.89 -26.47
C SER A 460 0.09 6.02 -25.43
N PHE A 461 0.33 6.51 -24.21
CA PHE A 461 0.93 5.75 -23.11
C PHE A 461 -0.09 4.82 -22.42
N ILE A 462 -1.35 5.26 -22.31
CA ILE A 462 -2.45 4.49 -21.73
C ILE A 462 -2.81 3.31 -22.67
N GLU A 463 -2.90 3.57 -23.97
CA GLU A 463 -3.14 2.55 -25.00
C GLU A 463 -2.00 1.52 -25.05
N ALA A 464 -0.74 1.93 -24.89
CA ALA A 464 0.41 1.02 -24.90
C ALA A 464 0.46 0.07 -23.70
N GLN A 465 -0.08 0.45 -22.54
CA GLN A 465 -0.16 -0.43 -21.36
C GLN A 465 -1.34 -1.40 -21.40
N GLN A 466 -2.50 -1.00 -21.94
CA GLN A 466 -3.62 -1.94 -22.16
C GLN A 466 -3.24 -3.06 -23.14
N ILE A 467 -2.47 -2.74 -24.18
CA ILE A 467 -1.93 -3.73 -25.13
C ILE A 467 -0.93 -4.70 -24.45
N ASN A 468 -0.26 -4.29 -23.37
CA ASN A 468 0.73 -5.15 -22.68
C ASN A 468 0.09 -6.16 -21.71
N ASN A 469 -1.09 -5.88 -21.13
CA ASN A 469 -1.72 -6.76 -20.14
C ASN A 469 -2.61 -7.86 -20.76
N GLU A 470 -3.03 -7.74 -22.03
CA GLU A 470 -3.86 -8.74 -22.71
C GLU A 470 -3.08 -9.72 -23.61
N GLN A 471 -1.76 -9.55 -23.76
CA GLN A 471 -0.98 -10.37 -24.68
C GLN A 471 -0.54 -11.71 -24.07
N THR A 472 -1.49 -12.63 -23.99
CA THR A 472 -1.17 -14.04 -24.20
C THR A 472 -0.87 -14.23 -25.71
N ALA A 473 0.35 -14.69 -26.02
CA ALA A 473 0.80 -14.97 -27.39
C ALA A 473 -0.19 -15.73 -28.33
N PRO A 474 -1.14 -16.58 -27.88
CA PRO A 474 -2.16 -17.16 -28.76
C PRO A 474 -3.22 -16.18 -29.29
N THR A 475 -3.44 -15.01 -28.67
CA THR A 475 -4.54 -14.10 -29.04
C THR A 475 -4.23 -13.28 -30.29
N ILE A 476 -2.98 -12.82 -30.45
CA ILE A 476 -2.56 -12.00 -31.60
C ILE A 476 -2.77 -12.74 -32.93
N PHE A 477 -2.41 -14.03 -33.00
CA PHE A 477 -2.53 -14.79 -34.25
C PHE A 477 -3.99 -15.03 -34.63
N SER A 478 -4.85 -15.31 -33.65
CA SER A 478 -6.29 -15.48 -33.89
C SER A 478 -6.99 -14.17 -34.26
N GLU A 479 -6.59 -13.04 -33.68
CA GLU A 479 -7.12 -11.71 -34.02
C GLU A 479 -6.68 -11.26 -35.42
N VAL A 480 -5.39 -11.42 -35.76
CA VAL A 480 -4.89 -11.14 -37.11
C VAL A 480 -5.62 -12.01 -38.14
N GLU A 481 -5.82 -13.29 -37.85
CA GLU A 481 -6.60 -14.22 -38.68
C GLU A 481 -8.05 -13.75 -38.84
N ASN A 482 -8.71 -13.34 -37.75
CA ASN A 482 -10.10 -12.86 -37.78
C ASN A 482 -10.26 -11.55 -38.56
N ILE A 483 -9.33 -10.59 -38.41
CA ILE A 483 -9.36 -9.31 -39.15
C ILE A 483 -9.19 -9.55 -40.65
N ILE A 484 -8.32 -10.49 -41.04
CA ILE A 484 -8.12 -10.86 -42.46
C ILE A 484 -9.33 -11.61 -43.01
N LYS A 485 -9.94 -12.52 -42.24
CA LYS A 485 -11.18 -13.23 -42.62
C LYS A 485 -12.36 -12.27 -42.77
N LYS A 486 -12.55 -11.36 -41.81
CA LYS A 486 -13.57 -10.30 -41.83
C LYS A 486 -13.47 -9.44 -43.10
N ASN A 487 -12.25 -9.15 -43.52
CA ASN A 487 -11.97 -8.40 -44.74
C ASN A 487 -11.85 -9.29 -46.00
N HIS A 488 -12.43 -10.49 -45.98
CA HIS A 488 -12.47 -11.44 -47.11
C HIS A 488 -11.08 -11.72 -47.74
N PHE A 489 -10.07 -11.87 -46.89
CA PHE A 489 -8.67 -12.09 -47.28
C PHE A 489 -8.12 -10.97 -48.17
N ASN A 490 -8.64 -9.74 -48.05
CA ASN A 490 -8.07 -8.55 -48.68
C ASN A 490 -7.07 -7.88 -47.74
N LEU A 491 -5.81 -8.29 -47.88
CA LEU A 491 -4.73 -7.86 -46.99
C LEU A 491 -4.50 -6.36 -46.97
N LYS A 492 -4.69 -5.65 -48.09
CA LYS A 492 -4.55 -4.18 -48.12
C LYS A 492 -5.65 -3.49 -47.33
N ALA A 493 -6.88 -4.00 -47.41
CA ALA A 493 -8.01 -3.49 -46.65
C ALA A 493 -7.87 -3.80 -45.14
N SER A 494 -7.14 -4.84 -44.77
CA SER A 494 -6.86 -5.18 -43.38
C SER A 494 -5.74 -4.35 -42.73
N LEU A 495 -4.87 -3.69 -43.50
CA LEU A 495 -3.72 -2.94 -42.95
C LEU A 495 -4.08 -1.83 -41.94
N PRO A 496 -5.18 -1.05 -42.12
CA PRO A 496 -5.57 -0.04 -41.15
C PRO A 496 -5.94 -0.66 -39.79
N GLU A 497 -6.75 -1.73 -39.78
CA GLU A 497 -7.15 -2.46 -38.57
C GLU A 497 -5.96 -3.21 -37.93
N LEU A 498 -5.05 -3.73 -38.75
CA LEU A 498 -3.83 -4.41 -38.30
C LEU A 498 -2.71 -3.46 -37.85
N GLY A 499 -2.92 -2.14 -37.96
CA GLY A 499 -1.95 -1.12 -37.59
C GLY A 499 -1.61 -1.09 -36.10
N VAL A 500 -2.51 -1.62 -35.26
CA VAL A 500 -2.34 -1.82 -33.82
C VAL A 500 -1.21 -2.82 -33.51
N TYR A 501 -1.04 -3.85 -34.35
CA TYR A 501 0.00 -4.89 -34.19
C TYR A 501 1.30 -4.58 -34.94
N ARG A 502 1.53 -3.30 -35.31
CA ARG A 502 2.68 -2.86 -36.14
C ARG A 502 2.72 -3.47 -37.57
N LEU A 503 1.64 -4.10 -38.03
CA LEU A 503 1.50 -4.67 -39.38
C LEU A 503 0.90 -3.63 -40.36
N ARG A 504 1.48 -2.43 -40.37
CA ARG A 504 0.97 -1.28 -41.14
C ARG A 504 1.26 -1.33 -42.63
N THR A 505 2.18 -2.21 -43.04
CA THR A 505 2.58 -2.35 -44.44
C THR A 505 2.32 -3.77 -44.94
N TYR A 506 2.05 -3.89 -46.23
CA TYR A 506 1.83 -5.17 -46.89
C TYR A 506 3.02 -6.12 -46.72
N ASN A 507 4.25 -5.59 -46.75
CA ASN A 507 5.46 -6.39 -46.58
C ASN A 507 5.64 -6.88 -45.13
N ALA A 508 5.34 -6.04 -44.13
CA ALA A 508 5.38 -6.45 -42.72
C ALA A 508 4.36 -7.57 -42.43
N LEU A 509 3.13 -7.43 -42.95
CA LEU A 509 2.10 -8.45 -42.83
C LEU A 509 2.49 -9.77 -43.53
N LYS A 510 3.11 -9.68 -44.71
CA LYS A 510 3.61 -10.84 -45.45
C LYS A 510 4.71 -11.57 -44.68
N GLY A 511 5.68 -10.82 -44.11
CA GLY A 511 6.75 -11.37 -43.28
C GLY A 511 6.19 -12.07 -42.04
N PHE A 512 5.28 -11.41 -41.34
CA PHE A 512 4.64 -11.93 -40.13
C PHE A 512 3.91 -13.26 -40.34
N ILE A 513 3.09 -13.38 -41.41
CA ILE A 513 2.36 -14.62 -41.73
C ILE A 513 3.33 -15.75 -42.10
N ARG A 514 4.45 -15.44 -42.75
CA ARG A 514 5.45 -16.44 -43.18
C ARG A 514 6.25 -16.99 -42.01
N GLU A 515 6.73 -16.12 -41.13
CA GLU A 515 7.57 -16.49 -39.98
C GLU A 515 6.78 -17.29 -38.94
N ASN A 516 5.47 -17.04 -38.82
CA ASN A 516 4.63 -17.61 -37.76
C ASN A 516 3.60 -18.63 -38.28
N ARG A 517 3.87 -19.30 -39.40
CA ARG A 517 2.94 -20.24 -40.06
C ARG A 517 2.36 -21.29 -39.11
N ALA A 518 3.13 -21.79 -38.14
CA ALA A 518 2.71 -22.84 -37.22
C ALA A 518 1.61 -22.39 -36.23
N GLN A 519 1.43 -21.08 -36.05
CA GLN A 519 0.51 -20.50 -35.07
C GLN A 519 -0.87 -20.15 -35.65
N PHE A 520 -1.05 -20.23 -36.98
CA PHE A 520 -2.31 -19.95 -37.65
C PHE A 520 -3.14 -21.21 -37.91
N SER A 521 -4.47 -21.07 -37.97
CA SER A 521 -5.34 -22.22 -38.20
C SER A 521 -5.12 -22.85 -39.58
N LYS A 522 -5.28 -24.17 -39.68
CA LYS A 522 -5.15 -24.90 -40.96
C LYS A 522 -6.13 -24.39 -42.03
N GLY A 523 -7.30 -23.91 -41.63
CA GLY A 523 -8.31 -23.34 -42.54
C GLY A 523 -7.89 -21.98 -43.13
N PHE A 524 -7.20 -21.14 -42.34
CA PHE A 524 -6.66 -19.87 -42.82
C PHE A 524 -5.48 -20.07 -43.79
N LEU A 525 -4.61 -21.02 -43.48
CA LEU A 525 -3.45 -21.36 -44.34
C LEU A 525 -3.85 -22.01 -45.67
N ALA A 526 -5.06 -22.56 -45.77
CA ALA A 526 -5.59 -23.19 -46.99
C ALA A 526 -6.15 -22.17 -48.01
N ASP A 527 -6.36 -20.90 -47.62
CA ASP A 527 -6.85 -19.88 -48.53
C ASP A 527 -5.85 -19.62 -49.68
N SER A 528 -6.37 -19.45 -50.89
CA SER A 528 -5.55 -19.29 -52.10
C SER A 528 -4.63 -18.07 -52.08
N LYS A 529 -5.01 -16.97 -51.41
CA LYS A 529 -4.21 -15.74 -51.31
C LYS A 529 -3.11 -15.88 -50.24
N ILE A 530 -3.42 -16.53 -49.12
CA ILE A 530 -2.46 -16.82 -48.05
C ILE A 530 -1.44 -17.88 -48.51
N THR A 531 -1.90 -18.91 -49.22
CA THR A 531 -1.04 -19.94 -49.81
C THR A 531 -0.05 -19.34 -50.81
N LYS A 532 -0.48 -18.38 -51.64
CA LYS A 532 0.41 -17.63 -52.56
C LYS A 532 1.49 -16.85 -51.81
N ILE A 533 1.17 -16.27 -50.65
CA ILE A 533 2.14 -15.54 -49.82
C ILE A 533 3.20 -16.47 -49.27
N ILE A 534 2.79 -17.63 -48.76
CA ILE A 534 3.68 -18.64 -48.19
C ILE A 534 4.60 -19.25 -49.26
N THR A 535 4.09 -19.43 -50.48
CA THR A 535 4.82 -20.08 -51.59
C THR A 535 5.68 -19.13 -52.44
N SER A 536 5.44 -17.82 -52.37
CA SER A 536 6.07 -16.79 -53.25
C SER A 536 7.58 -16.54 -53.09
N GLU A 537 8.37 -17.44 -52.50
CA GLU A 537 9.83 -17.28 -52.39
C GLU A 537 10.66 -18.55 -52.65
N ILE A 538 10.08 -19.57 -53.29
CA ILE A 538 10.87 -20.74 -53.75
C ILE A 538 11.69 -20.41 -55.03
N ALA A 539 11.48 -19.25 -55.67
CA ALA A 539 12.23 -18.83 -56.85
C ALA A 539 12.84 -17.42 -56.70
N GLY A 540 14.13 -17.32 -56.35
CA GLY A 540 14.96 -16.14 -56.68
C GLY A 540 15.79 -15.48 -55.57
N ARG A 541 16.98 -16.06 -55.29
CA ARG A 541 18.28 -15.49 -54.84
C ARG A 541 18.43 -14.17 -54.04
N LYS A 542 19.24 -14.34 -52.96
CA LYS A 542 20.38 -13.56 -52.41
C LYS A 542 20.13 -12.18 -51.76
N GLY A 543 20.58 -12.05 -50.49
CA GLY A 543 20.44 -10.87 -49.62
C GLY A 543 21.26 -9.63 -50.01
N PRO A 544 21.14 -8.54 -49.22
CA PRO A 544 21.98 -8.43 -48.02
C PRO A 544 21.26 -8.00 -46.73
N GLU A 545 21.85 -8.42 -45.62
CA GLU A 545 21.90 -7.83 -44.27
C GLU A 545 20.84 -6.78 -43.88
N ASN A 546 19.88 -7.20 -43.06
CA ASN A 546 19.66 -6.74 -41.68
C ASN A 546 18.23 -7.05 -41.28
N TYR A 547 18.04 -8.15 -40.54
CA TYR A 547 17.09 -8.35 -39.44
C TYR A 547 17.27 -9.82 -39.04
N LYS A 548 17.94 -10.06 -37.91
CA LYS A 548 18.03 -11.41 -37.34
C LYS A 548 16.76 -11.72 -36.52
N PRO A 549 16.36 -12.99 -36.44
CA PRO A 549 15.00 -13.43 -36.18
C PRO A 549 14.70 -13.56 -34.68
N ILE A 550 13.44 -13.39 -34.32
CA ILE A 550 12.92 -13.81 -33.02
C ILE A 550 12.87 -15.35 -33.04
N THR A 551 13.89 -16.00 -32.49
CA THR A 551 13.89 -17.44 -32.23
C THR A 551 13.60 -17.72 -30.76
N SER A 552 12.45 -18.38 -30.56
CA SER A 552 12.03 -19.30 -29.47
C SER A 552 12.45 -19.02 -28.02
#